data_AF-A0A4S3JJ72-F1
#
_entry.id   AF-A0A4S3JJ72-F1
#
_cell.length_a   1.000
_cell.length_b   1.000
_cell.length_c   1.000
_cell.angle_alpha   90.00
_cell.angle_beta   90.00
_cell.angle_gamma   90.00
#
_symmetry.space_group_name_H-M   'P 1'
#
loop_
_entity.id
_entity.type
_entity.pdbx_description
1 polymer ?
#
loop_
_entity_poly.entity_id
_entity_poly.type
_entity_poly.pdbx_seq_one_letter_code
_entity_poly.pdbx_strand_id
1 'polypeptide(L)'
;MAKPVSNEPPTSGGQEINYLSWAVHSSTTFTIEEGSGFNIQAEFQAPVDTVTWPAFWLNGADTWPPEIDLAEWKASSEIQSIDMEYDSPDNFHAVRTEIRDEDGSNTSVSFYLYDTEVTTQYGRGYVRKPLYL
;
A
#
# COMPACT_ATOMS: atom_id res chain seq x y z
N MET A 1 -18.49 -2.51 -6.37
CA MET A 1 -18.51 -2.86 -7.81
C MET A 1 -18.15 -1.64 -8.64
N ALA A 2 -17.11 -1.75 -9.46
CA ALA A 2 -16.71 -0.71 -10.40
C ALA A 2 -17.78 -0.51 -11.49
N LYS A 3 -17.96 0.72 -11.96
CA LYS A 3 -18.91 1.04 -13.03
C LYS A 3 -18.14 1.61 -14.22
N PRO A 4 -18.34 1.09 -15.43
CA PRO A 4 -17.68 1.62 -16.61
C PRO A 4 -18.18 3.04 -16.91
N VAL A 5 -17.31 3.84 -17.50
CA VAL A 5 -17.60 5.19 -17.99
C VAL A 5 -17.46 5.26 -19.51
N SER A 6 -18.00 6.32 -20.11
CA SER A 6 -17.96 6.54 -21.55
C SER A 6 -17.79 8.02 -21.85
N ASN A 7 -17.13 8.33 -22.96
CA ASN A 7 -16.84 9.69 -23.44
C ASN A 7 -15.86 10.48 -22.56
N GLU A 8 -15.03 9.80 -21.77
CA GLU A 8 -13.90 10.44 -21.11
C GLU A 8 -12.85 10.86 -22.16
N PRO A 9 -12.22 12.04 -22.01
CA PRO A 9 -11.06 12.39 -22.81
C PRO A 9 -9.97 11.32 -22.68
N PRO A 10 -9.27 10.95 -23.77
CA PRO A 10 -8.17 10.01 -23.68
C PRO A 10 -7.04 10.58 -22.81
N THR A 11 -6.21 9.70 -22.27
CA THR A 11 -4.97 10.10 -21.58
C THR A 11 -4.07 10.90 -22.53
N SER A 12 -3.05 11.58 -21.98
CA SER A 12 -2.03 12.25 -22.79
C SER A 12 -1.32 11.32 -23.79
N GLY A 13 -1.30 10.01 -23.52
CA GLY A 13 -0.78 8.97 -24.39
C GLY A 13 -1.78 8.41 -25.40
N GLY A 14 -3.04 8.87 -25.41
CA GLY A 14 -4.09 8.44 -26.33
C GLY A 14 -4.86 7.18 -25.89
N GLN A 15 -4.66 6.70 -24.65
CA GLN A 15 -5.40 5.54 -24.14
C GLN A 15 -6.82 5.96 -23.73
N GLU A 16 -7.80 5.13 -24.04
CA GLU A 16 -9.18 5.31 -23.61
C GLU A 16 -9.32 5.06 -22.09
N ILE A 17 -10.13 5.88 -21.43
CA ILE A 17 -10.44 5.75 -20.01
C ILE A 17 -11.79 5.06 -19.86
N ASN A 18 -11.77 3.81 -19.37
CA ASN A 18 -12.96 2.98 -19.21
C ASN A 18 -13.52 2.97 -17.78
N TYR A 19 -12.71 3.39 -16.80
CA TYR A 19 -13.07 3.42 -15.38
C TYR A 19 -12.42 4.63 -14.71
N LEU A 20 -13.14 5.22 -13.75
CA LEU A 20 -12.63 6.29 -12.89
C LEU A 20 -12.41 5.77 -11.48
N SER A 21 -11.34 6.23 -10.84
CA SER A 21 -10.99 5.92 -9.46
C SER A 21 -10.32 7.14 -8.81
N TRP A 22 -9.93 7.01 -7.55
CA TRP A 22 -9.27 8.06 -6.79
C TRP A 22 -8.05 7.50 -6.06
N ALA A 23 -7.04 8.34 -5.92
CA ALA A 23 -5.93 8.18 -4.99
C ALA A 23 -5.83 9.45 -4.16
N VAL A 24 -5.64 9.29 -2.85
CA VAL A 24 -5.43 10.40 -1.92
C VAL A 24 -4.12 10.14 -1.22
N HIS A 25 -3.29 11.17 -1.16
CA HIS A 25 -1.98 11.10 -0.52
C HIS A 25 -1.91 12.06 0.67
N SER A 26 -1.09 11.73 1.64
CA SER A 26 -0.80 12.61 2.78
C SER A 26 -0.12 13.90 2.30
N SER A 27 -0.45 15.02 2.95
CA SER A 27 0.22 16.30 2.68
C SER A 27 1.57 16.43 3.39
N THR A 28 1.84 15.55 4.34
CA THR A 28 3.09 15.46 5.10
C THR A 28 3.76 14.12 4.87
N THR A 29 5.08 14.10 5.03
CA THR A 29 5.88 12.89 4.87
C THR A 29 6.15 12.21 6.21
N PHE A 30 6.41 10.91 6.15
CA PHE A 30 6.94 10.07 7.22
C PHE A 30 8.37 9.69 6.87
N THR A 31 9.28 9.78 7.84
CA THR A 31 10.69 9.44 7.64
C THR A 31 11.13 8.48 8.73
N ILE A 32 11.81 7.40 8.33
CA ILE A 32 12.46 6.49 9.26
C ILE A 32 13.84 7.07 9.57
N GLU A 33 14.03 7.64 10.75
CA GLU A 33 15.35 8.09 11.21
C GLU A 33 16.16 6.92 11.79
N GLU A 34 17.48 7.08 11.88
CA GLU A 34 18.36 6.08 12.50
C GLU A 34 17.96 5.82 13.97
N GLY A 35 17.87 4.54 14.34
CA GLY A 35 17.41 4.07 15.64
C GLY A 35 15.92 4.31 15.91
N SER A 36 15.11 4.63 14.89
CA SER A 36 13.70 4.98 15.04
C SER A 36 12.78 4.11 14.19
N GLY A 37 11.48 4.40 14.25
CA GLY A 37 10.46 3.78 13.45
C GLY A 37 9.08 4.32 13.78
N PHE A 38 8.07 3.84 13.07
CA PHE A 38 6.68 4.21 13.32
C PHE A 38 5.74 3.06 12.97
N ASN A 39 4.50 3.19 13.44
CA ASN A 39 3.42 2.27 13.14
C ASN A 39 2.39 2.99 12.30
N ILE A 40 1.85 2.31 11.30
CA ILE A 40 0.68 2.76 10.56
C ILE A 40 -0.41 1.73 10.77
N GLN A 41 -1.61 2.18 11.14
CA GLN A 41 -2.78 1.33 11.32
C GLN A 41 -3.99 2.00 10.68
N ALA A 42 -4.79 1.21 9.97
CA ALA A 42 -6.03 1.64 9.37
C ALA A 42 -7.02 0.46 9.29
N GLU A 43 -8.30 0.77 9.20
CA GLU A 43 -9.35 -0.22 8.96
C GLU A 43 -9.98 0.02 7.60
N PHE A 44 -10.13 -1.05 6.82
CA PHE A 44 -10.68 -0.99 5.47
C PHE A 44 -11.82 -1.98 5.30
N GLN A 45 -12.90 -1.50 4.69
CA GLN A 45 -13.79 -2.29 3.85
C GLN A 45 -13.23 -2.22 2.43
N ALA A 46 -12.63 -3.30 1.94
CA ALA A 46 -12.04 -3.35 0.61
C ALA A 46 -12.78 -4.37 -0.28
N PRO A 47 -13.93 -3.99 -0.87
CA PRO A 47 -14.63 -4.83 -1.85
C PRO A 47 -13.73 -5.12 -3.05
N VAL A 48 -13.39 -6.39 -3.26
CA VAL A 48 -12.60 -6.85 -4.41
C VAL A 48 -13.53 -7.37 -5.49
N ASP A 49 -13.37 -6.85 -6.70
CA ASP A 49 -13.92 -7.39 -7.94
C ASP A 49 -12.78 -7.61 -8.93
N THR A 50 -13.04 -8.35 -10.01
CA THR A 50 -12.09 -8.76 -11.05
C THR A 50 -11.28 -7.62 -11.68
N VAL A 51 -11.78 -6.39 -11.60
CA VAL A 51 -11.16 -5.19 -12.22
C VAL A 51 -10.71 -4.14 -11.21
N THR A 52 -10.75 -4.44 -9.90
CA THR A 52 -10.36 -3.49 -8.85
C THR A 52 -9.11 -3.95 -8.13
N TRP A 53 -8.26 -3.00 -7.76
CA TRP A 53 -7.08 -3.23 -6.94
C TRP A 53 -6.94 -2.13 -5.89
N PRO A 54 -7.72 -2.17 -4.79
CA PRO A 54 -7.49 -1.29 -3.66
C PRO A 54 -6.07 -1.49 -3.10
N ALA A 55 -5.43 -0.40 -2.69
CA ALA A 55 -4.09 -0.42 -2.13
C ALA A 55 -3.95 0.65 -1.02
N PHE A 56 -3.10 0.34 -0.05
CA PHE A 56 -2.68 1.22 1.01
C PHE A 56 -1.16 1.07 1.15
N TRP A 57 -0.41 2.14 0.93
CA TRP A 57 1.02 2.04 0.64
C TRP A 57 1.76 3.33 0.99
N LEU A 58 3.08 3.23 1.15
CA LEU A 58 3.98 4.37 1.29
C LEU A 58 4.85 4.49 0.05
N ASN A 59 5.04 5.70 -0.45
CA ASN A 59 5.88 5.97 -1.63
C ASN A 59 6.94 7.03 -1.36
N GLY A 60 8.12 6.88 -1.94
CA GLY A 60 9.18 7.89 -1.87
C GLY A 60 8.72 9.25 -2.36
N ALA A 61 8.97 10.29 -1.56
CA ALA A 61 8.60 11.66 -1.90
C ALA A 61 9.47 12.26 -3.01
N ASP A 62 10.74 11.85 -3.07
CA ASP A 62 11.74 12.43 -3.98
C ASP A 62 12.17 11.47 -5.10
N THR A 63 12.11 10.16 -4.87
CA THR A 63 12.58 9.13 -5.80
C THR A 63 11.74 7.87 -5.71
N TRP A 64 11.72 7.11 -6.80
CA TRP A 64 11.24 5.73 -6.80
C TRP A 64 12.35 4.78 -7.29
N PRO A 65 12.65 3.69 -6.58
CA PRO A 65 12.26 3.38 -5.18
C PRO A 65 12.73 4.46 -4.16
N PRO A 66 12.24 4.49 -2.90
CA PRO A 66 11.58 3.41 -2.11
C PRO A 66 10.04 3.35 -2.15
N GLU A 67 9.47 2.19 -1.79
CA GLU A 67 8.02 1.90 -1.72
C GLU A 67 7.72 0.83 -0.65
N ILE A 68 6.63 0.97 0.12
CA ILE A 68 6.16 -0.05 1.07
C ILE A 68 4.66 -0.26 0.89
N ASP A 69 4.26 -1.37 0.27
CA ASP A 69 2.85 -1.76 0.16
C ASP A 69 2.34 -2.31 1.50
N LEU A 70 1.58 -1.51 2.23
CA LEU A 70 1.07 -1.84 3.56
C LEU A 70 -0.05 -2.88 3.49
N ALA A 71 -0.91 -2.76 2.47
CA ALA A 71 -1.95 -3.73 2.13
C ALA A 71 -2.41 -3.56 0.67
N GLU A 72 -2.61 -4.68 -0.01
CA GLU A 72 -3.15 -4.73 -1.37
C GLU A 72 -4.25 -5.79 -1.47
N TRP A 73 -5.34 -5.45 -2.15
CA TRP A 73 -6.45 -6.37 -2.37
C TRP A 73 -6.65 -6.60 -3.86
N LYS A 74 -6.45 -7.83 -4.33
CA LYS A 74 -6.53 -8.21 -5.75
C LYS A 74 -7.24 -9.54 -5.93
N ALA A 75 -8.00 -9.68 -7.02
CA ALA A 75 -8.72 -10.91 -7.34
C ALA A 75 -7.80 -12.05 -7.81
N SER A 76 -6.60 -11.73 -8.30
CA SER A 76 -5.57 -12.70 -8.72
C SER A 76 -4.18 -12.08 -8.63
N SER A 77 -3.17 -12.88 -8.26
CA SER A 77 -1.77 -12.47 -8.19
C SER A 77 -0.91 -13.32 -9.14
N GLU A 78 0.00 -12.69 -9.90
CA GLU A 78 1.14 -13.36 -10.57
C GLU A 78 2.48 -12.90 -9.98
N ILE A 79 2.45 -12.08 -8.93
CA ILE A 79 3.61 -11.45 -8.28
C ILE A 79 3.79 -12.06 -6.90
N GLN A 80 5.03 -12.10 -6.42
CA GLN A 80 5.42 -12.66 -5.12
C GLN A 80 4.80 -11.84 -3.96
N SER A 81 3.58 -12.19 -3.56
CA SER A 81 2.91 -11.71 -2.36
C SER A 81 2.69 -12.87 -1.37
N ILE A 82 2.57 -12.55 -0.08
CA ILE A 82 1.97 -13.49 0.86
C ILE A 82 0.47 -13.32 0.73
N ASP A 83 -0.13 -14.18 -0.07
CA ASP A 83 -1.57 -14.19 -0.27
C ASP A 83 -2.24 -14.76 0.98
N MET A 84 -3.19 -14.02 1.53
CA MET A 84 -4.04 -14.47 2.63
C MET A 84 -5.50 -14.39 2.21
N GLU A 85 -6.31 -15.30 2.73
CA GLU A 85 -7.76 -15.18 2.59
C GLU A 85 -8.25 -13.90 3.29
N TYR A 86 -8.90 -13.05 2.51
CA TYR A 86 -9.59 -11.84 2.98
C TYR A 86 -11.09 -12.11 2.95
N ASP A 87 -11.56 -12.81 3.99
CA ASP A 87 -12.97 -13.18 4.10
C ASP A 87 -13.85 -11.97 4.42
N SER A 88 -15.07 -11.97 3.91
CA SER A 88 -16.09 -10.94 4.22
C SER A 88 -15.65 -9.50 3.86
N PRO A 89 -15.32 -9.21 2.59
CA PRO A 89 -14.79 -7.91 2.15
C PRO A 89 -15.71 -6.70 2.39
N ASP A 90 -16.96 -6.97 2.76
CA ASP A 90 -17.94 -5.96 3.17
C ASP A 90 -17.81 -5.57 4.66
N ASN A 91 -16.94 -6.21 5.44
CA ASN A 91 -16.65 -5.86 6.84
C ASN A 91 -15.39 -5.01 6.95
N PHE A 92 -15.20 -4.32 8.08
CA PHE A 92 -13.94 -3.65 8.36
C PHE A 92 -12.88 -4.66 8.83
N HIS A 93 -11.70 -4.54 8.25
CA HIS A 93 -10.52 -5.31 8.62
C HIS A 93 -9.41 -4.35 9.01
N ALA A 94 -8.83 -4.55 10.19
CA ALA A 94 -7.70 -3.77 10.65
C ALA A 94 -6.41 -4.28 10.03
N VAL A 95 -5.65 -3.39 9.39
CA VAL A 95 -4.28 -3.65 8.95
C VAL A 95 -3.35 -2.78 9.75
N ARG A 96 -2.20 -3.33 10.12
CA ARG A 96 -1.17 -2.59 10.85
C ARG A 96 0.19 -2.98 10.33
N THR A 97 1.07 -2.00 10.20
CA THR A 97 2.49 -2.23 9.95
C THR A 97 3.33 -1.61 11.03
N GLU A 98 4.42 -2.29 11.36
CA GLU A 98 5.49 -1.74 12.17
C GLU A 98 6.73 -1.59 11.29
N ILE A 99 7.21 -0.36 11.16
CA ILE A 99 8.37 -0.04 10.33
C ILE A 99 9.49 0.42 11.26
N ARG A 100 10.66 -0.21 11.18
CA ARG A 100 11.82 0.08 12.06
C ARG A 100 13.11 0.19 11.27
N ASP A 101 13.98 1.09 11.70
CA ASP A 101 15.39 0.99 11.39
C ASP A 101 16.02 -0.20 12.14
N GLU A 102 16.82 -1.00 11.44
CA GLU A 102 17.52 -2.15 12.02
C GLU A 102 18.97 -1.82 12.39
N ASP A 103 19.64 -0.99 11.59
CA ASP A 103 21.09 -0.77 11.69
C ASP A 103 21.60 0.55 11.07
N GLY A 104 20.72 1.53 10.88
CA GLY A 104 20.99 2.80 10.21
C GLY A 104 20.95 2.72 8.68
N SER A 105 20.72 1.55 8.09
CA SER A 105 20.68 1.34 6.63
C SER A 105 19.56 0.42 6.16
N ASN A 106 19.33 -0.68 6.88
CA ASN A 106 18.26 -1.63 6.62
C ASN A 106 17.00 -1.25 7.42
N THR A 107 15.85 -1.60 6.86
CA THR A 107 14.55 -1.36 7.47
C THR A 107 13.79 -2.68 7.54
N SER A 108 13.20 -2.98 8.69
CA SER A 108 12.22 -4.05 8.83
C SER A 108 10.81 -3.49 8.72
N VAL A 109 9.92 -4.27 8.11
CA VAL A 109 8.50 -3.98 8.02
C VAL A 109 7.73 -5.24 8.41
N SER A 110 7.12 -5.22 9.59
CA SER A 110 6.25 -6.29 10.07
C SER A 110 4.80 -5.94 9.74
N PHE A 111 4.09 -6.87 9.09
CA PHE A 111 2.71 -6.70 8.62
C PHE A 111 1.77 -7.51 9.48
N TYR A 112 0.64 -6.91 9.84
CA TYR A 112 -0.38 -7.51 10.69
C TYR A 112 -1.76 -7.36 10.04
N LEU A 113 -2.53 -8.45 10.09
CA LEU A 113 -3.97 -8.43 9.86
C LEU A 113 -4.64 -8.66 11.22
N TYR A 114 -5.45 -7.69 11.64
CA TYR A 114 -5.88 -7.53 13.03
C TYR A 114 -4.66 -7.46 13.96
N ASP A 115 -4.59 -8.35 14.95
CA ASP A 115 -3.47 -8.45 15.89
C ASP A 115 -2.50 -9.60 15.55
N THR A 116 -2.68 -10.27 14.41
CA THR A 116 -1.84 -11.41 14.01
C THR A 116 -0.79 -10.95 13.01
N GLU A 117 0.49 -11.17 13.35
CA GLU A 117 1.59 -10.94 12.41
C GLU A 117 1.48 -11.93 11.24
N VAL A 118 1.47 -11.38 10.03
CA VAL A 118 1.44 -12.13 8.78
C VAL A 118 2.86 -12.48 8.35
N THR A 119 3.74 -11.47 8.37
CA THR A 119 5.14 -11.59 7.94
C THR A 119 5.95 -10.39 8.38
N THR A 120 7.26 -10.54 8.32
CA THR A 120 8.22 -9.43 8.37
C THR A 120 9.10 -9.46 7.12
N GLN A 121 9.19 -8.32 6.44
CA GLN A 121 10.07 -8.11 5.28
C GLN A 121 11.18 -7.13 5.62
N TYR A 122 12.27 -7.18 4.84
CA TYR A 122 13.44 -6.33 5.04
C TYR A 122 13.79 -5.59 3.74
N GLY A 123 13.98 -4.29 3.85
CA GLY A 123 14.34 -3.40 2.76
C GLY A 123 15.63 -2.63 3.03
N ARG A 124 16.24 -2.10 1.97
CA ARG A 124 17.42 -1.23 2.05
C ARG A 124 17.12 0.14 1.47
N GLY A 125 17.74 1.18 2.04
CA GLY A 125 17.67 2.53 1.47
C GLY A 125 16.40 3.31 1.81
N TYR A 126 15.68 2.92 2.86
CA TYR A 126 14.50 3.64 3.37
C TYR A 126 14.85 4.64 4.48
N VAL A 127 15.91 4.36 5.26
CA VAL A 127 16.37 5.24 6.35
C VAL A 127 16.70 6.63 5.80
N ARG A 128 16.19 7.67 6.45
CA ARG A 128 16.28 9.10 6.09
C ARG A 128 15.64 9.46 4.74
N LYS A 129 14.76 8.60 4.21
CA LYS A 129 13.95 8.92 3.02
C LYS A 129 12.54 9.35 3.44
N PRO A 130 12.08 10.52 3.00
CA PRO A 130 10.69 10.92 3.22
C PRO A 130 9.75 10.07 2.34
N LEU A 131 8.66 9.59 2.95
CA LEU A 131 7.63 8.79 2.31
C LEU A 131 6.27 9.49 2.45
N TYR A 132 5.47 9.56 1.39
CA TYR A 132 4.05 9.89 1.47
C TYR A 132 3.25 8.61 1.69
N LEU A 133 2.14 8.75 2.42
CA LEU A 133 1.08 7.75 2.49
C LEU A 133 0.04 8.01 1.41
#